data_AF-A0A946M841-F1
#
_entry.id   AF-A0A946M841-F1
#
_cell.length_a   1.000
_cell.length_b   1.000
_cell.length_c   1.000
_cell.angle_alpha   90.00
_cell.angle_beta   90.00
_cell.angle_gamma   90.00
#
_symmetry.space_group_name_H-M   'P 1'
#
loop_
_entity.id
_entity.type
_entity.pdbx_description
1 polymer ?
#
loop_
_entity_poly.entity_id
_entity_poly.type
_entity_poly.pdbx_seq_one_letter_code
_entity_poly.pdbx_strand_id
1 'polypeptide(L)'
;PYFNVLLDNIRMALAKADLNIAKDYSELAEDQKSAKIIIDKIEREYHLTKKLLLKITGTSELLSALSPISLSIHRRMPYLDPLNYIQVKLLKECRKNNNQDLFDPLLRSIHAIAKGMKNTG
;
A
#
# COMPACT_ATOMS: atom_id res chain seq x y z
N PRO A 1 15.40 -17.48 15.63
CA PRO A 1 15.63 -17.35 14.17
C PRO A 1 14.33 -17.18 13.36
N TYR A 2 13.41 -18.14 13.40
CA TYR A 2 12.13 -18.08 12.66
C TYR A 2 11.25 -16.89 13.03
N PHE A 3 11.04 -16.65 14.34
CA PHE A 3 10.16 -15.60 14.83
C PHE A 3 10.63 -14.19 14.41
N ASN A 4 11.95 -13.95 14.40
CA ASN A 4 12.49 -12.66 13.95
C ASN A 4 12.21 -12.42 12.46
N VAL A 5 12.38 -13.44 11.62
CA VAL A 5 12.07 -13.33 10.18
C VAL A 5 10.59 -13.03 9.96
N LEU A 6 9.70 -13.68 10.71
CA LEU A 6 8.26 -13.39 10.66
C LEU A 6 7.97 -11.92 11.02
N LEU A 7 8.54 -11.43 12.12
CA LEU A 7 8.37 -10.03 12.54
C LEU A 7 8.94 -9.04 11.52
N ASP A 8 10.08 -9.36 10.91
CA ASP A 8 10.70 -8.54 9.87
C ASP A 8 9.82 -8.47 8.60
N ASN A 9 9.22 -9.60 8.20
CA ASN A 9 8.28 -9.64 7.07
C ASN A 9 7.02 -8.81 7.34
N ILE A 10 6.43 -8.94 8.53
CA ILE A 10 5.27 -8.13 8.95
C ILE A 10 5.64 -6.64 8.94
N ARG A 11 6.79 -6.29 9.52
CA ARG A 11 7.30 -4.91 9.53
C ARG A 11 7.43 -4.37 8.11
N MET A 12 7.99 -5.16 7.21
CA MET A 12 8.19 -4.80 5.81
C MET A 12 6.87 -4.56 5.08
N ALA A 13 5.88 -5.43 5.29
CA ALA A 13 4.55 -5.28 4.72
C ALA A 13 3.85 -4.02 5.23
N LEU A 14 3.88 -3.77 6.55
CA LEU A 14 3.29 -2.59 7.16
C LEU A 14 3.97 -1.29 6.70
N ALA A 15 5.28 -1.32 6.46
CA ALA A 15 6.03 -0.15 6.00
C ALA A 15 5.74 0.23 4.53
N LYS A 16 5.28 -0.73 3.73
CA LYS A 16 4.91 -0.50 2.32
C LYS A 16 3.43 -0.14 2.14
N ALA A 17 2.60 -0.44 3.13
CA ALA A 17 1.17 -0.17 3.06
C ALA A 17 0.89 1.31 3.34
N ASP A 18 0.06 1.91 2.48
CA ASP A 18 -0.44 3.27 2.62
C ASP A 18 -1.96 3.25 2.71
N LEU A 19 -2.48 3.68 3.87
CA LEU A 19 -3.91 3.68 4.16
C LEU A 19 -4.68 4.78 3.42
N ASN A 20 -4.02 5.89 3.06
CA ASN A 20 -4.66 6.97 2.31
C ASN A 20 -4.90 6.51 0.87
N ILE A 21 -3.87 5.92 0.25
CA ILE A 21 -4.02 5.31 -1.08
C ILE A 21 -5.11 4.23 -1.04
N ALA A 22 -5.11 3.36 -0.03
CA ALA A 22 -6.14 2.34 0.10
C ALA A 22 -7.56 2.93 0.21
N LYS A 23 -7.73 4.07 0.91
CA LYS A 23 -8.98 4.82 0.97
C LYS A 23 -9.39 5.33 -0.41
N ASP A 24 -8.48 5.96 -1.15
CA ASP A 24 -8.78 6.46 -2.51
C ASP A 24 -9.23 5.34 -3.46
N TYR A 25 -8.62 4.15 -3.36
CA TYR A 25 -9.08 2.98 -4.13
C TYR A 25 -10.46 2.49 -3.68
N SER A 26 -10.76 2.55 -2.37
CA SER A 26 -12.07 2.14 -1.85
C SER A 26 -13.21 2.99 -2.40
N GLU A 27 -12.95 4.27 -2.70
CA GLU A 27 -13.94 5.17 -3.29
C GLU A 27 -14.34 4.77 -4.73
N LEU A 28 -13.56 3.91 -5.39
CA LEU A 28 -13.90 3.40 -6.72
C LEU A 28 -14.97 2.30 -6.69
N ALA A 29 -15.29 1.73 -5.52
CA ALA A 29 -16.29 0.67 -5.39
C ALA A 29 -17.72 1.20 -5.66
N GLU A 30 -18.59 0.37 -6.22
CA GLU A 30 -20.00 0.77 -6.41
C GLU A 30 -20.76 0.79 -5.08
N ASP A 31 -20.57 -0.24 -4.24
CA ASP A 31 -21.13 -0.31 -2.89
C ASP A 31 -20.21 0.40 -1.88
N GLN A 32 -20.44 1.70 -1.72
CA GLN A 32 -19.72 2.55 -0.78
C GLN A 32 -19.91 2.14 0.69
N LYS A 33 -21.04 1.51 1.04
CA LYS A 33 -21.29 1.08 2.42
C LYS A 33 -20.39 -0.11 2.76
N SER A 34 -20.32 -1.10 1.89
CA SER A 34 -19.41 -2.23 2.07
C SER A 34 -17.94 -1.81 2.00
N ALA A 35 -17.59 -0.93 1.05
CA ALA A 35 -16.24 -0.39 0.94
C ALA A 35 -15.77 0.28 2.24
N LYS A 36 -16.63 1.12 2.84
CA LYS A 36 -16.36 1.79 4.12
C LYS A 36 -16.13 0.79 5.26
N ILE A 37 -17.01 -0.21 5.40
CA ILE A 37 -16.88 -1.24 6.44
C ILE A 37 -15.55 -2.00 6.30
N ILE A 38 -15.15 -2.31 5.07
CA ILE A 38 -13.92 -3.07 4.79
C ILE A 38 -12.68 -2.21 5.07
N ILE A 39 -12.63 -0.97 4.60
CA ILE A 39 -11.45 -0.11 4.80
C ILE A 39 -11.27 0.25 6.27
N ASP A 40 -12.36 0.52 7.01
CA ASP A 40 -12.32 0.76 8.45
C ASP A 40 -11.76 -0.47 9.21
N LYS A 41 -12.14 -1.67 8.78
CA LYS A 41 -11.60 -2.92 9.34
C LYS A 41 -10.11 -3.04 9.05
N ILE A 42 -9.67 -2.80 7.82
CA ILE A 42 -8.26 -2.86 7.41
C ILE A 42 -7.42 -1.84 8.20
N GLU A 43 -7.88 -0.60 8.32
CA GLU A 43 -7.21 0.46 9.07
C GLU A 43 -7.05 0.08 10.55
N ARG A 44 -8.11 -0.46 11.16
CA ARG A 44 -8.03 -0.95 12.55
C ARG A 44 -6.99 -2.06 12.72
N GLU A 45 -7.02 -3.08 11.86
CA GLU A 45 -6.08 -4.20 11.94
C GLU A 45 -4.64 -3.75 11.65
N TYR A 46 -4.44 -2.80 10.73
CA TYR A 46 -3.14 -2.19 10.46
C TYR A 46 -2.56 -1.54 11.72
N HIS A 47 -3.35 -0.67 12.38
CA HIS A 47 -2.92 0.02 13.58
C HIS A 47 -2.69 -0.93 14.77
N LEU A 48 -3.55 -1.93 14.94
CA LEU A 48 -3.39 -2.96 15.96
C LEU A 48 -2.09 -3.74 15.75
N THR A 49 -1.85 -4.20 14.52
CA THR A 49 -0.65 -4.97 14.17
C THR A 49 0.61 -4.12 14.36
N LYS A 50 0.62 -2.88 13.89
CA LYS A 50 1.73 -1.93 14.09
C LYS A 50 2.02 -1.74 15.57
N LYS A 51 1.00 -1.49 16.39
CA LYS A 51 1.14 -1.31 17.85
C LYS A 51 1.76 -2.54 18.52
N LEU A 52 1.27 -3.73 18.20
CA LEU A 52 1.77 -4.97 18.78
C LEU A 52 3.20 -5.28 18.33
N LEU A 53 3.50 -5.09 17.04
CA LEU A 53 4.84 -5.28 16.49
C LEU A 53 5.86 -4.40 17.22
N LEU A 54 5.60 -3.09 17.30
CA LEU A 54 6.50 -2.14 17.97
C LEU A 54 6.69 -2.48 19.45
N LYS A 55 5.63 -2.93 20.13
CA LYS A 55 5.70 -3.39 21.53
C LYS A 55 6.58 -4.63 21.69
N ILE A 56 6.46 -5.61 20.79
CA ILE A 56 7.25 -6.85 20.81
C ILE A 56 8.72 -6.56 20.48
N THR A 57 8.99 -5.66 19.54
CA THR A 57 10.34 -5.37 19.05
C THR A 57 11.06 -4.29 19.86
N GLY A 58 10.36 -3.58 20.73
CA GLY A 58 10.92 -2.48 21.54
C GLY A 58 11.33 -1.26 20.71
N THR A 59 10.76 -1.08 19.52
CA THR A 59 11.10 0.02 18.60
C THR A 59 10.02 1.09 18.59
N SER A 60 10.39 2.35 18.35
CA SER A 60 9.45 3.48 18.25
C SER A 60 8.79 3.59 16.87
N GLU A 61 9.48 3.14 15.82
CA GLU A 61 9.02 3.24 14.43
C GLU A 61 9.22 1.93 13.67
N LEU A 62 8.47 1.74 12.59
CA LEU A 62 8.56 0.55 11.74
C LEU A 62 9.91 0.43 11.06
N LEU A 63 10.62 1.54 10.79
CA LEU A 63 11.89 1.54 10.06
C LEU A 63 13.04 2.11 10.90
N SER A 64 12.93 2.08 12.23
CA SER A 64 13.89 2.70 13.17
C SER A 64 15.33 2.19 13.04
N ALA A 65 15.53 1.02 12.43
CA ALA A 65 16.83 0.60 11.91
C ALA A 65 16.86 0.91 10.40
N LEU A 66 17.72 1.85 9.98
CA LEU A 66 18.01 2.17 8.59
C LEU A 66 18.78 1.00 7.92
N SER A 67 18.16 -0.18 7.88
CA SER A 67 18.66 -1.27 7.06
C SER A 67 18.70 -0.82 5.60
N PRO A 68 19.61 -1.36 4.77
CA PRO A 68 19.66 -1.01 3.34
C PRO A 68 18.30 -1.18 2.63
N ILE A 69 17.46 -2.11 3.11
CA ILE A 69 16.14 -2.39 2.58
C ILE A 69 15.14 -1.28 2.94
N SER A 70 15.16 -0.77 4.18
CA SER A 70 14.27 0.34 4.59
C SER A 70 14.61 1.61 3.82
N LEU A 71 15.90 1.90 3.62
CA LEU A 71 16.36 3.02 2.81
C LEU A 71 15.91 2.91 1.34
N SER A 72 15.99 1.70 0.77
CA SER A 72 15.55 1.44 -0.61
C SER A 72 14.06 1.65 -0.83
N ILE A 73 13.23 1.31 0.16
CA ILE A 73 11.78 1.53 0.09
C ILE A 73 11.46 3.00 0.26
N HIS A 74 12.05 3.65 1.27
CA HIS A 74 11.83 5.06 1.54
C HIS A 74 12.16 5.94 0.33
N ARG A 75 13.23 5.63 -0.41
CA ARG A 75 13.59 6.34 -1.66
C ARG A 75 12.61 6.13 -2.81
N ARG A 76 11.83 5.05 -2.80
CA ARG A 76 10.93 4.70 -3.92
C ARG A 76 9.49 5.15 -3.68
N MET A 77 9.05 5.21 -2.42
CA MET A 77 7.68 5.62 -2.10
C MET A 77 7.27 6.96 -2.71
N PRO A 78 8.10 8.03 -2.70
CA PRO A 78 7.73 9.32 -3.30
C PRO A 78 7.40 9.25 -4.81
N TYR A 79 7.90 8.23 -5.52
CA TYR A 79 7.59 8.01 -6.93
C TYR A 79 6.37 7.10 -7.14
N LEU A 80 6.03 6.29 -6.14
CA LEU A 80 4.89 5.38 -6.18
C LEU A 80 3.59 6.08 -5.81
N ASP A 81 3.61 7.05 -4.90
CA ASP A 81 2.38 7.72 -4.47
C ASP A 81 1.70 8.43 -5.64
N PRO A 82 2.41 9.26 -6.46
CA PRO A 82 1.80 9.89 -7.64
C PRO A 82 1.24 8.87 -8.64
N LEU A 83 1.91 7.73 -8.82
CA LEU A 83 1.45 6.68 -9.73
C LEU A 83 0.15 6.04 -9.25
N ASN A 84 -0.02 5.85 -7.94
CA ASN A 84 -1.27 5.36 -7.36
C ASN A 84 -2.42 6.35 -7.59
N TYR A 85 -2.20 7.64 -7.34
CA TYR A 85 -3.23 8.66 -7.60
C TYR A 85 -3.60 8.74 -9.09
N ILE A 86 -2.62 8.61 -9.99
CA ILE A 86 -2.86 8.54 -11.44
C ILE A 86 -3.69 7.30 -11.77
N GLN A 87 -3.32 6.13 -11.22
CA GLN A 87 -4.04 4.88 -11.45
C GLN A 87 -5.49 4.97 -10.98
N VAL A 88 -5.76 5.55 -9.80
CA VAL A 88 -7.13 5.77 -9.29
C VAL A 88 -7.96 6.61 -10.26
N LYS A 89 -7.39 7.72 -10.77
CA LYS A 89 -8.08 8.56 -11.78
C LYS A 89 -8.35 7.81 -13.08
N LEU A 90 -7.37 7.06 -13.58
CA LEU A 90 -7.52 6.27 -14.81
C LEU A 90 -8.60 5.19 -14.64
N LEU A 91 -8.61 4.47 -13.51
CA LEU A 91 -9.63 3.47 -13.21
C LEU A 91 -11.04 4.09 -13.17
N LYS A 92 -11.18 5.27 -12.55
CA LYS A 92 -12.45 5.99 -12.49
C LYS A 92 -12.98 6.33 -13.88
N GLU A 93 -12.13 6.89 -14.74
CA GLU A 93 -12.50 7.26 -16.11
C GLU A 93 -12.75 6.05 -17.01
N CYS A 94 -11.94 4.99 -16.90
CA CYS A 94 -12.16 3.73 -17.62
C CYS A 94 -13.52 3.12 -17.27
N ARG A 95 -13.88 3.06 -15.98
CA ARG A 95 -15.17 2.50 -15.52
C ARG A 95 -16.36 3.33 -15.98
N LYS A 96 -16.23 4.66 -16.01
CA LYS A 96 -17.31 5.57 -16.39
C LYS A 96 -17.60 5.57 -17.89
N ASN A 97 -16.55 5.65 -18.71
CA ASN A 97 -16.69 5.95 -20.14
C ASN A 97 -16.33 4.77 -21.05
N ASN A 98 -15.91 3.62 -20.49
CA ASN A 98 -15.37 2.47 -21.23
C ASN A 98 -14.31 2.86 -22.28
N ASN A 99 -13.51 3.88 -21.95
CA ASN A 99 -12.57 4.49 -22.88
C ASN A 99 -11.32 3.60 -23.05
N GLN A 100 -11.18 2.99 -24.23
CA GLN A 100 -10.09 2.07 -24.55
C GLN A 100 -8.71 2.76 -24.58
N ASP A 101 -8.64 4.06 -24.87
CA ASP A 101 -7.38 4.79 -24.95
C ASP A 101 -6.68 4.91 -23.58
N LEU A 102 -7.44 4.74 -22.49
CA LEU A 102 -6.92 4.81 -21.12
C LEU A 102 -6.35 3.47 -20.62
N PHE A 103 -6.55 2.37 -21.36
CA PHE A 103 -6.05 1.06 -20.96
C PHE A 103 -4.52 0.99 -20.98
N ASP A 104 -3.88 1.56 -21.98
CA ASP A 104 -2.42 1.58 -22.07
C ASP A 104 -1.77 2.35 -20.91
N PRO A 105 -2.18 3.60 -20.60
CA PRO A 105 -1.74 4.30 -19.39
C PRO A 105 -2.03 3.53 -18.09
N LEU A 106 -3.20 2.90 -17.99
CA LEU A 106 -3.57 2.10 -16.82
C LEU A 106 -2.66 0.90 -16.64
N LEU A 107 -2.40 0.12 -17.69
CA LEU A 107 -1.46 -1.01 -17.68
C LEU A 107 -0.04 -0.57 -17.31
N ARG A 108 0.41 0.59 -17.82
CA ARG A 108 1.71 1.17 -17.45
C ARG A 108 1.77 1.51 -15.96
N SER A 109 0.69 2.05 -15.39
CA SER A 109 0.63 2.34 -13.95
C SER A 109 0.72 1.06 -13.11
N ILE A 110 0.00 0.00 -13.49
CA ILE A 110 0.07 -1.34 -12.86
C ILE A 110 1.51 -1.86 -12.88
N HIS A 111 2.16 -1.85 -14.04
CA HIS A 111 3.55 -2.31 -14.18
C HIS A 111 4.52 -1.49 -13.34
N ALA A 112 4.38 -0.16 -13.33
CA ALA A 112 5.26 0.73 -12.59
C ALA A 112 5.12 0.53 -11.07
N ILE A 113 3.89 0.41 -10.57
CA ILE A 113 3.61 0.15 -9.15
C ILE A 113 4.12 -1.22 -8.74
N ALA A 114 3.84 -2.28 -9.51
CA ALA A 114 4.35 -3.62 -9.24
C ALA A 114 5.89 -3.64 -9.16
N LYS A 115 6.56 -3.01 -10.13
CA LYS A 115 8.03 -2.92 -10.17
C LYS A 115 8.59 -2.12 -9.00
N GLY A 116 7.92 -1.05 -8.58
CA GLY A 116 8.35 -0.23 -7.45
C GLY A 116 8.10 -0.89 -6.09
N MET A 117 7.00 -1.62 -5.92
CA MET A 117 6.69 -2.32 -4.66
C MET A 117 7.61 -3.51 -4.40
N LYS A 118 8.15 -4.14 -5.47
CA LYS A 118 8.95 -5.37 -5.41
C LYS A 118 8.20 -6.43 -4.57
N ASN A 119 8.91 -7.19 -3.75
CA ASN A 119 8.41 -8.32 -2.99
C ASN A 119 7.48 -7.84 -1.86
N THR A 120 6.19 -8.18 -1.90
CA THR A 120 5.20 -7.78 -0.90
C THR A 120 4.77 -8.93 0.02
N GLY A 121 5.21 -10.15 -0.29
CA GLY A 121 4.97 -11.39 0.46
C GLY A 121 5.84 -12.52 -0.09
#